data_AF-A0A1J3CX14-F1
#
_entry.id   AF-A0A1J3CX14-F1
#
_cell.length_a   1.000
_cell.length_b   1.000
_cell.length_c   1.000
_cell.angle_alpha   90.00
_cell.angle_beta   90.00
_cell.angle_gamma   90.00
#
_symmetry.space_group_name_H-M   'P 1'
#
loop_
_entity.id
_entity.type
_entity.pdbx_description
1 polymer ?
#
loop_
_entity_poly.entity_id
_entity_poly.type
_entity_poly.pdbx_seq_one_letter_code
_entity_poly.pdbx_strand_id
1 'polypeptide(L)'
;RTSENFIVDINAPLDGVLGSLEFDGATKRNKPNLNPGDLVYTRVSEYSKFIGAKLSCLNSGYSAKNALGELKNGMIVYGLRGREK
;
A
#
# COMPACT_ATOMS: atom_id res chain seq x y z
N ARG A 1 -16.70 14.53 -7.55
CA ARG A 1 -16.36 13.80 -6.28
C ARG A 1 -15.57 12.57 -6.71
N THR A 2 -14.27 12.74 -6.99
CA THR A 2 -13.44 11.62 -7.43
C THR A 2 -12.57 11.25 -6.24
N SER A 3 -12.87 10.12 -5.62
CA SER A 3 -11.98 9.52 -4.63
C SER A 3 -10.74 9.09 -5.40
N GLU A 4 -9.63 9.80 -5.19
CA GLU A 4 -8.38 9.46 -5.86
C GLU A 4 -7.79 8.29 -5.11
N ASN A 5 -7.94 7.10 -5.68
CA ASN A 5 -7.30 5.89 -5.19
C ASN A 5 -6.01 5.71 -5.98
N PHE A 6 -4.98 5.21 -5.31
CA PHE A 6 -3.75 4.81 -5.96
C PHE A 6 -3.90 3.37 -6.46
N ILE A 7 -3.52 3.14 -7.72
CA ILE A 7 -3.37 1.81 -8.28
C ILE A 7 -1.92 1.39 -8.04
N VAL A 8 -1.73 0.23 -7.42
CA VAL A 8 -0.42 -0.24 -6.95
C VAL A 8 -0.17 -1.63 -7.52
N ASP A 9 0.96 -1.78 -8.22
CA ASP A 9 1.43 -3.11 -8.62
C ASP A 9 1.97 -3.85 -7.39
N ILE A 10 1.34 -4.98 -7.06
CA ILE A 10 1.72 -5.87 -5.96
C ILE A 10 2.30 -7.20 -6.47
N ASN A 11 2.64 -7.28 -7.76
CA ASN A 11 3.10 -8.49 -8.43
C ASN A 11 2.10 -9.66 -8.33
N ALA A 12 0.81 -9.35 -8.43
CA ALA A 12 -0.29 -10.31 -8.41
C ALA A 12 -1.05 -10.28 -9.76
N PRO A 13 -1.98 -11.21 -10.02
CA PRO A 13 -2.76 -11.21 -11.27
C PRO A 13 -3.63 -9.97 -11.48
N LEU A 14 -3.98 -9.26 -10.39
CA LEU A 14 -4.76 -8.02 -10.40
C LEU A 14 -4.04 -6.98 -9.56
N ASP A 15 -4.16 -5.72 -9.96
CA ASP A 15 -3.58 -4.59 -9.23
C ASP A 15 -4.22 -4.42 -7.84
N GLY A 16 -3.43 -3.87 -6.92
CA GLY A 16 -3.90 -3.42 -5.62
C GLY A 16 -4.52 -2.02 -5.71
N VAL A 17 -5.55 -1.77 -4.91
CA VAL A 17 -6.17 -0.45 -4.77
C VAL A 17 -5.90 0.08 -3.37
N LEU A 18 -5.19 1.21 -3.29
CA LEU A 18 -4.89 1.92 -2.04
C LEU A 18 -5.70 3.21 -1.96
N GLY A 19 -6.56 3.34 -0.96
CA GLY A 19 -7.37 4.54 -0.78
C GLY A 19 -6.52 5.75 -0.34
N SER A 20 -6.78 6.94 -0.87
CA SER A 20 -6.09 8.17 -0.42
C SER A 20 -6.33 8.54 1.04
N LEU A 21 -7.37 8.00 1.67
CA LEU A 21 -7.68 8.17 3.09
C LEU A 21 -7.19 7.01 3.96
N GLU A 22 -6.58 6.00 3.36
CA GLU A 22 -6.10 4.81 4.09
C GLU A 22 -4.69 5.01 4.66
N PHE A 23 -4.23 6.24 4.86
CA PHE A 23 -2.94 6.53 5.49
C PHE A 23 -3.16 7.14 6.87
N ASP A 24 -2.22 6.90 7.77
CA ASP A 24 -2.26 7.49 9.09
C ASP A 24 -2.21 9.03 8.99
N GLY A 25 -3.20 9.70 9.57
CA GLY A 25 -3.38 11.16 9.46
C GLY A 25 -3.86 11.68 8.10
N ALA A 26 -4.26 10.82 7.16
CA ALA A 26 -4.86 11.26 5.91
C ALA A 26 -6.23 11.88 6.13
N THR A 27 -6.44 13.06 5.53
CA THR A 27 -7.73 13.73 5.49
C THR A 27 -7.96 14.31 4.10
N LYS A 28 -9.18 14.76 3.80
CA LYS A 28 -9.46 15.43 2.52
C LYS A 28 -8.58 16.66 2.25
N ARG A 29 -8.01 17.27 3.30
CA ARG A 29 -7.10 18.42 3.22
C ARG A 29 -5.62 18.01 3.20
N ASN A 30 -5.29 16.91 3.88
CA ASN A 30 -3.94 16.38 3.97
C ASN A 30 -3.88 15.04 3.23
N LYS A 31 -3.74 15.09 1.91
CA LYS A 31 -3.56 13.89 1.08
C LYS A 31 -2.09 13.45 1.09
N PRO A 32 -1.80 12.15 1.08
CA PRO A 32 -0.45 11.64 0.87
C PRO A 32 0.06 12.06 -0.52
N ASN A 33 1.34 12.43 -0.60
CA ASN A 33 2.00 12.85 -1.84
C ASN A 33 2.79 11.68 -2.43
N LEU A 34 2.11 10.83 -3.20
CA LEU A 34 2.72 9.69 -3.90
C LEU A 34 2.70 9.94 -5.41
N ASN A 35 3.83 9.67 -6.06
CA ASN A 35 4.00 9.76 -7.49
C ASN A 35 4.11 8.35 -8.11
N PRO A 36 3.79 8.20 -9.41
CA PRO A 36 4.06 6.96 -10.13
C PRO A 36 5.56 6.60 -10.03
N GLY A 37 5.84 5.37 -9.61
CA GLY A 37 7.20 4.87 -9.38
C GLY A 37 7.65 4.90 -7.91
N ASP A 38 6.93 5.61 -7.03
CA ASP A 38 7.20 5.56 -5.60
C ASP A 38 6.83 4.20 -5.03
N LEU A 39 7.59 3.77 -4.01
CA LEU A 39 7.37 2.52 -3.32
C LEU A 39 6.60 2.77 -2.04
N VAL A 40 5.66 1.89 -1.71
CA VAL A 40 4.83 2.03 -0.52
C VAL A 40 4.80 0.70 0.22
N TYR A 41 5.08 0.75 1.52
CA TYR A 41 4.85 -0.37 2.42
C TYR A 41 3.44 -0.27 3.00
N THR A 42 2.61 -1.25 2.67
CA THR A 42 1.18 -1.29 3.01
C THR A 42 0.82 -2.68 3.51
N ARG A 43 -0.32 -2.79 4.19
CA ARG A 43 -0.99 -4.08 4.43
C ARG A 43 -2.15 -4.30 3.48
N VAL A 44 -2.51 -5.56 3.28
CA VAL A 44 -3.77 -5.94 2.63
C VAL A 44 -4.89 -5.89 3.67
N SER A 45 -5.93 -5.07 3.42
CA SER A 45 -7.10 -4.97 4.30
C SER A 45 -8.20 -5.96 3.90
N GLU A 46 -8.48 -6.06 2.60
CA GLU A 46 -9.46 -6.99 2.04
C GLU A 46 -8.91 -7.57 0.73
N TYR A 47 -9.34 -8.77 0.39
CA TYR A 47 -8.99 -9.39 -0.88
C TYR A 47 -10.23 -10.04 -1.53
N SER A 48 -10.37 -9.84 -2.84
CA SER A 48 -11.36 -10.52 -3.66
C SER A 48 -10.74 -10.98 -4.97
N LYS A 49 -10.98 -12.24 -5.34
CA LYS A 49 -10.47 -12.84 -6.58
C LYS A 49 -10.95 -12.16 -7.87
N PHE A 50 -12.03 -11.38 -7.80
CA PHE A 50 -12.61 -10.70 -8.96
C PHE A 50 -12.24 -9.21 -9.04
N ILE A 51 -11.94 -8.59 -7.90
CA ILE A 51 -11.74 -7.14 -7.78
C ILE A 51 -10.27 -6.80 -7.48
N GLY A 52 -9.51 -7.74 -6.95
CA GLY A 52 -8.13 -7.55 -6.51
C GLY A 52 -8.02 -7.33 -5.01
N ALA A 53 -6.85 -6.82 -4.59
CA ALA A 53 -6.55 -6.52 -3.20
C ALA A 53 -6.86 -5.06 -2.87
N LYS A 54 -7.52 -4.82 -1.75
CA LYS A 54 -7.58 -3.49 -1.14
C LYS A 54 -6.44 -3.35 -0.14
N LEU A 55 -5.79 -2.20 -0.21
CA LEU A 55 -4.60 -1.89 0.57
C LEU A 55 -4.91 -0.80 1.57
N SER A 56 -4.23 -0.85 2.71
CA SER A 56 -4.33 0.13 3.78
C SER A 56 -2.96 0.40 4.40
N CYS A 57 -2.72 1.64 4.77
CA CYS A 57 -1.56 2.15 5.51
C CYS A 57 -1.96 2.63 6.92
N LEU A 58 -3.09 2.17 7.45
CA LEU A 58 -3.53 2.46 8.81
C LEU A 58 -2.76 1.62 9.84
N ASN A 59 -2.32 2.26 10.91
CA ASN A 59 -1.41 1.68 11.91
C ASN A 59 -2.06 0.69 12.90
N SER A 60 -3.21 0.07 12.56
CA SER A 60 -3.90 -0.80 13.51
C SER A 60 -3.14 -2.14 13.66
N GLY A 61 -2.25 -2.21 14.66
CA GLY A 61 -1.49 -3.41 14.99
C GLY A 61 0.03 -3.29 14.93
N TYR A 62 0.60 -2.16 14.51
CA TYR A 62 2.05 -1.93 14.63
C TYR A 62 2.34 -0.98 15.80
N SER A 63 3.39 -1.29 16.56
CA SER A 63 3.83 -0.46 17.68
C SER A 63 4.62 0.78 17.25
N ALA A 64 5.18 0.76 16.04
CA ALA A 64 5.91 1.89 15.49
C ALA A 64 4.96 2.92 14.86
N LYS A 65 5.15 4.20 15.19
CA LYS A 65 4.50 5.29 14.47
C LYS A 65 5.07 5.34 13.04
N ASN A 66 4.20 5.50 12.04
CA ASN A 66 4.57 5.51 10.62
C ASN A 66 5.25 4.22 10.13
N ALA A 67 4.86 3.07 10.68
CA ALA A 67 5.35 1.78 10.21
C ALA A 67 4.99 1.51 8.75
N LEU A 68 3.85 2.03 8.29
CA LEU A 68 3.34 1.92 6.93
C LEU A 68 3.42 3.27 6.22
N GLY A 69 3.53 3.26 4.89
CA GLY A 69 3.60 4.46 4.07
C GLY A 69 4.67 4.39 2.99
N GLU A 70 5.01 5.56 2.44
CA GLU A 70 6.02 5.70 1.39
C GLU A 70 7.41 5.25 1.89
N LEU A 71 8.07 4.41 1.11
CA LEU A 71 9.44 3.97 1.34
C LEU A 71 10.39 4.93 0.61
N LYS A 72 10.96 5.86 1.37
CA LYS A 72 11.93 6.83 0.85
C LYS A 72 13.33 6.28 0.93
N ASN A 73 13.97 6.20 -0.23
CA ASN A 73 15.33 5.68 -0.40
C ASN A 73 15.45 4.20 0.00
N GLY A 74 16.36 3.49 -0.65
CA GLY A 74 16.58 2.06 -0.41
C GLY A 74 16.51 1.26 -1.69
N MET A 75 16.35 -0.05 -1.55
CA MET A 75 16.37 -1.00 -2.65
C MET A 75 15.36 -2.11 -2.39
N ILE A 76 14.62 -2.51 -3.42
CA ILE A 76 13.83 -3.75 -3.39
C ILE A 76 14.75 -4.90 -3.76
N VAL A 77 14.71 -5.95 -2.95
CA VAL A 77 15.38 -7.22 -3.25
C VAL A 77 14.32 -8.24 -3.64
N TYR A 78 14.31 -8.66 -4.90
CA TYR A 78 13.45 -9.73 -5.39
C TYR A 78 14.11 -11.10 -5.17
N GLY A 79 13.32 -12.17 -5.07
CA GLY A 79 13.84 -13.55 -5.06
C GLY A 79 14.01 -14.21 -3.69
N LEU A 80 13.56 -13.57 -2.60
CA LEU A 80 13.52 -14.19 -1.26
C LEU A 80 12.34 -15.14 -1.05
N ARG A 81 11.69 -15.61 -2.12
CA ARG A 81 10.63 -16.62 -2.02
C ARG A 81 11.28 -17.91 -1.52
N GLY A 82 11.23 -18.11 -0.20
CA GLY A 82 11.71 -19.33 0.44
C GLY A 82 11.13 -20.51 -0.32
N ARG A 83 11.99 -21.41 -0.80
CA ARG A 83 11.52 -22.73 -1.21
C ARG A 83 10.93 -23.36 0.04
N GLU A 84 9.62 -23.34 0.18
CA GLU A 84 8.94 -24.31 1.03
C GLU A 84 9.39 -25.69 0.50
N LYS A 85 10.12 -26.41 1.36
CA LYS A 85 10.52 -27.80 1.12
C LYS A 85 9.34 -28.72 1.44
#